data_AF-A0A9P7S436-F1
#
_entry.id   AF-A0A9P7S436-F1
#
_cell.length_a   1.000
_cell.length_b   1.000
_cell.length_c   1.000
_cell.angle_alpha   90.00
_cell.angle_beta   90.00
_cell.angle_gamma   90.00
#
_symmetry.space_group_name_H-M   'P 1'
#
loop_
_entity.id
_entity.type
_entity.pdbx_description
1 polymer ?
#
loop_
_entity_poly.entity_id
_entity_poly.type
_entity_poly.pdbx_seq_one_letter_code
_entity_poly.pdbx_strand_id
1 'polypeptide(L)'
;MEFRAARDIKAGEELFIQYTEPTFSTSRRQEELKPYGFQCGCESCTTSSHSDLVRKQLHRNIPMRVGYSRLVVFLMTPGLPESYVVDHSLQQLELIEHAGLEVSHFYSMHLKFLVEAYCAAGNVQKVLIYMRKAEAIERALSGGEEKSIKALMKMIKEHQRWDWKKKIQDVTEAAGFYA
;
A
#
# COMPACT_ATOMS: atom_id res chain seq x y z
N MET A 1 -3.15 -25.68 3.75
CA MET A 1 -2.82 -24.41 4.45
C MET A 1 -1.38 -24.09 4.12
N GLU A 2 -1.10 -22.88 3.66
CA GLU A 2 0.22 -22.47 3.19
C GLU A 2 0.63 -21.19 3.89
N PHE A 3 1.89 -21.09 4.31
CA PHE A 3 2.47 -19.91 4.92
C PHE A 3 3.51 -19.30 3.99
N ARG A 4 3.50 -17.97 3.89
CA ARG A 4 4.39 -17.21 3.01
C ARG A 4 5.03 -16.08 3.81
N ALA A 5 6.32 -15.87 3.59
CA ALA A 5 7.01 -14.75 4.19
C ALA A 5 6.51 -13.45 3.54
N ALA A 6 6.12 -12.48 4.37
CA ALA A 6 5.73 -11.14 3.93
C ALA A 6 6.90 -10.13 3.94
N ARG A 7 8.04 -10.53 4.50
CA ARG A 7 9.28 -9.76 4.59
C ARG A 7 10.47 -10.71 4.60
N ASP A 8 11.68 -10.15 4.53
CA ASP A 8 12.90 -10.91 4.71
C ASP A 8 13.01 -11.44 6.15
N ILE A 9 13.52 -12.67 6.30
CA ILE A 9 13.65 -13.38 7.57
C ILE A 9 15.08 -13.93 7.66
N LYS A 10 15.77 -13.65 8.76
CA LYS A 10 17.16 -14.12 8.98
C LYS A 10 17.19 -15.56 9.48
N ALA A 11 18.29 -16.27 9.24
CA ALA A 11 18.49 -17.60 9.81
C ALA A 11 18.47 -17.56 11.34
N GLY A 12 17.67 -18.41 11.96
CA GLY A 12 17.47 -18.46 13.42
C GLY A 12 16.47 -17.43 13.97
N GLU A 13 15.85 -16.60 13.12
CA GLU A 13 14.76 -15.72 13.52
C GLU A 13 13.47 -16.51 13.75
N GLU A 14 12.73 -16.19 14.80
CA GLU A 14 11.42 -16.78 15.07
C GLU A 14 10.39 -16.32 14.03
N LEU A 15 9.56 -17.25 13.57
CA LEU A 15 8.50 -16.99 12.61
C LEU A 15 7.22 -16.57 13.33
N PHE A 16 6.73 -15.37 13.03
CA PHE A 16 5.48 -14.84 13.59
C PHE A 16 4.39 -14.75 12.54
N ILE A 17 3.15 -15.05 12.97
CA ILE A 17 1.92 -14.75 12.23
C ILE A 17 1.00 -13.93 13.11
N GLN A 18 0.11 -13.14 12.49
CA GLN A 18 -0.83 -12.30 13.21
C GLN A 18 -2.17 -13.03 13.43
N TYR A 19 -2.69 -12.98 14.65
CA TYR A 19 -4.03 -13.48 14.99
C TYR A 19 -5.08 -12.36 15.10
N THR A 20 -4.64 -11.11 14.95
CA THR A 20 -5.46 -9.90 15.05
C THR A 20 -5.17 -9.00 13.86
N GLU A 21 -6.04 -8.03 13.62
CA GLU A 21 -5.77 -6.99 12.63
C GLU A 21 -4.63 -6.09 13.14
N PRO A 22 -3.48 -6.05 12.45
CA PRO A 22 -2.25 -5.45 12.96
C PRO A 22 -2.34 -3.94 13.12
N THR A 23 -3.31 -3.28 12.47
CA THR A 23 -3.52 -1.84 12.54
C THR A 23 -4.44 -1.38 13.69
N PHE A 24 -4.99 -2.31 14.48
CA PHE A 24 -5.75 -1.99 15.69
C PHE A 24 -4.88 -1.46 16.81
N SER A 25 -5.46 -0.66 17.72
CA SER A 25 -4.79 -0.21 18.94
C SER A 25 -4.35 -1.39 19.81
N THR A 26 -3.36 -1.15 20.67
CA THR A 26 -2.83 -2.16 21.57
C THR A 26 -3.92 -2.74 22.46
N SER A 27 -4.81 -1.89 23.00
CA SER A 27 -5.96 -2.34 23.79
C SER A 27 -6.85 -3.33 23.03
N ARG A 28 -7.18 -3.02 21.77
CA ARG A 28 -8.03 -3.88 20.94
C ARG A 28 -7.33 -5.17 20.53
N ARG A 29 -6.03 -5.12 20.19
CA ARG A 29 -5.25 -6.33 19.90
C ARG A 29 -5.19 -7.26 21.12
N GLN A 30 -4.99 -6.72 22.33
CA GLN A 30 -4.98 -7.54 23.56
C GLN A 30 -6.36 -8.15 23.85
N GLU A 31 -7.45 -7.40 23.59
CA GLU A 31 -8.81 -7.93 23.73
C GLU A 31 -9.05 -9.12 22.78
N GLU A 32 -8.68 -8.98 21.51
CA GLU A 32 -8.83 -10.04 20.50
C GLU A 32 -7.92 -11.25 20.76
N LEU A 33 -6.87 -11.08 21.57
CA LEU A 33 -5.98 -12.17 21.98
C LEU A 33 -6.46 -12.94 23.22
N LYS A 34 -7.44 -12.43 23.99
CA LYS A 34 -7.98 -13.12 25.17
C LYS A 34 -8.42 -14.57 24.91
N PRO A 35 -9.10 -14.91 23.80
CA PRO A 35 -9.49 -16.30 23.51
C PRO A 35 -8.31 -17.27 23.36
N TYR A 36 -7.10 -16.76 23.09
CA TYR A 36 -5.89 -17.56 22.95
C TYR A 36 -5.13 -17.76 24.27
N GLY A 37 -5.61 -17.16 25.38
CA GLY A 37 -5.09 -17.43 26.73
C GLY A 37 -3.73 -16.82 27.04
N PHE A 38 -3.28 -15.79 26.32
CA PHE A 38 -2.02 -15.10 26.59
C PHE A 38 -2.14 -13.57 26.47
N GLN A 39 -1.19 -12.85 27.08
CA GLN A 39 -1.01 -11.41 26.88
C GLN A 39 0.19 -11.19 25.96
N CYS A 40 0.00 -10.44 24.88
CA CYS A 40 1.09 -10.20 23.93
C CYS A 40 2.14 -9.24 24.51
N GLY A 41 3.39 -9.71 24.58
CA GLY A 41 4.55 -8.94 25.04
C GLY A 41 5.47 -8.45 23.93
N CYS A 42 5.01 -8.40 22.68
CA CYS A 42 5.83 -7.90 21.57
C CYS A 42 6.18 -6.41 21.76
N GLU A 43 7.21 -5.94 21.07
CA GLU A 43 7.69 -4.56 21.16
C GLU A 43 6.58 -3.52 20.93
N SER A 44 5.67 -3.77 19.97
CA SER A 44 4.50 -2.90 19.75
C SER A 44 3.56 -2.83 20.97
N CYS A 45 3.41 -3.91 21.72
CA CYS A 45 2.55 -3.93 22.90
C CYS A 45 3.23 -3.34 24.14
N THR A 46 4.56 -3.50 24.28
CA THR A 46 5.33 -2.90 25.38
C THR A 46 5.52 -1.39 25.19
N THR A 47 5.63 -0.91 23.95
CA THR A 47 5.71 0.52 23.58
C THR A 47 4.37 1.08 23.09
N SER A 48 3.27 0.72 23.75
CA SER A 48 1.89 0.94 23.31
C SER A 48 1.55 2.40 22.91
N SER A 49 2.10 3.39 23.60
CA SER A 49 1.87 4.81 23.27
C SER A 49 2.41 5.20 21.90
N HIS A 50 3.63 4.76 21.58
CA HIS A 50 4.26 4.99 20.28
C HIS A 50 3.56 4.16 19.19
N SER A 51 3.33 2.88 19.47
CA SER A 51 2.77 1.95 18.50
C SER A 51 1.31 2.30 18.13
N ASP A 52 0.53 2.84 19.06
CA ASP A 52 -0.84 3.31 18.80
C ASP A 52 -0.83 4.66 18.07
N LEU A 53 0.15 5.53 18.31
CA LEU A 53 0.32 6.78 17.55
C LEU A 53 0.57 6.49 16.07
N VAL A 54 1.48 5.57 15.76
CA VAL A 54 1.78 5.13 14.39
C VAL A 54 0.50 4.64 13.69
N ARG A 55 -0.24 3.74 14.33
CA ARG A 55 -1.49 3.19 13.77
C ARG A 55 -2.55 4.27 13.57
N LYS A 56 -2.65 5.22 14.50
CA LYS A 56 -3.55 6.36 14.36
C LYS A 56 -3.16 7.27 13.18
N GLN A 57 -1.87 7.44 12.91
CA GLN A 57 -1.39 8.20 11.74
C GLN A 57 -1.78 7.50 10.43
N LEU A 58 -1.60 6.17 10.34
CA LEU A 58 -2.02 5.40 9.16
C LEU A 58 -3.51 5.60 8.83
N HIS A 59 -4.38 5.53 9.83
CA HIS A 59 -5.82 5.73 9.65
C HIS A 59 -6.22 7.19 9.32
N ARG A 60 -5.45 8.18 9.75
CA ARG A 60 -5.71 9.61 9.45
C ARG A 60 -5.31 10.00 8.03
N ASN A 61 -4.30 9.35 7.49
CA ASN A 61 -3.69 9.71 6.20
C ASN A 61 -4.40 9.08 4.99
N ILE A 62 -5.51 8.37 5.21
CA ILE A 62 -6.50 8.07 4.16
C ILE A 62 -7.65 9.05 4.33
N PRO A 63 -7.79 10.07 3.46
CA PRO A 63 -8.97 10.91 3.46
C PRO A 63 -10.15 10.14 2.85
N MET A 64 -10.65 9.09 3.52
CA MET A 64 -11.96 8.52 3.18
C MET A 64 -13.09 9.54 3.37
N ARG A 65 -12.84 10.61 4.16
CA ARG A 65 -13.81 11.69 4.41
C ARG A 65 -13.83 12.79 3.33
N VAL A 66 -12.93 12.78 2.34
CA VAL A 66 -12.83 13.87 1.33
C VAL A 66 -12.93 13.37 -0.12
N GLY A 67 -13.37 12.13 -0.32
CA GLY A 67 -13.75 11.60 -1.64
C GLY A 67 -12.62 11.25 -2.59
N TYR A 68 -11.39 11.73 -2.38
CA TYR A 68 -10.27 11.51 -3.30
C TYR A 68 -8.96 11.24 -2.56
N SER A 69 -8.29 10.13 -2.90
CA SER A 69 -6.91 9.89 -2.46
C SER A 69 -5.97 10.91 -3.10
N ARG A 70 -4.78 11.13 -2.53
CA ARG A 70 -3.76 12.02 -3.11
C ARG A 70 -3.45 11.68 -4.57
N LEU A 71 -3.48 10.39 -4.89
CA LEU A 71 -3.31 9.89 -6.26
C LEU A 71 -4.41 10.44 -7.19
N VAL A 72 -5.68 10.36 -6.79
CA VAL A 72 -6.77 10.88 -7.64
C VAL A 72 -6.63 12.39 -7.84
N VAL A 73 -6.31 13.14 -6.77
CA VAL A 73 -6.06 14.59 -6.88
C VAL A 73 -4.93 14.88 -7.87
N PHE A 74 -3.84 14.12 -7.81
CA PHE A 74 -2.72 14.25 -8.75
C PHE A 74 -3.11 13.97 -10.20
N LEU A 75 -3.82 12.87 -10.47
CA LEU A 75 -4.26 12.51 -11.82
C LEU A 75 -5.24 13.53 -12.42
N MET A 76 -6.07 14.16 -11.57
CA MET A 76 -7.11 15.11 -11.99
C MET A 76 -6.64 16.57 -12.03
N THR A 77 -5.45 16.89 -11.51
CA THR A 77 -4.96 18.29 -11.41
C THR A 77 -3.78 18.52 -12.35
N PRO A 78 -3.99 19.16 -13.51
CA PRO A 78 -2.90 19.47 -14.43
C PRO A 78 -1.79 20.29 -13.76
N GLY A 79 -0.54 19.87 -13.95
CA GLY A 79 0.63 20.58 -13.42
C GLY A 79 0.95 20.28 -11.96
N LEU A 80 0.18 19.43 -11.27
CA LEU A 80 0.57 18.97 -9.94
C LEU A 80 1.81 18.06 -10.05
N PRO A 81 2.85 18.25 -9.24
CA PRO A 81 4.06 17.44 -9.32
C PRO A 81 3.81 16.03 -8.76
N GLU A 82 4.51 15.02 -9.30
CA GLU A 82 4.43 13.64 -8.81
C GLU A 82 4.79 13.51 -7.31
N SER A 83 5.65 14.41 -6.80
CA SER A 83 6.06 14.48 -5.40
C SER A 83 4.88 14.62 -4.44
N TYR A 84 3.76 15.20 -4.88
CA TYR A 84 2.54 15.31 -4.08
C TYR A 84 2.01 13.95 -3.59
N VAL A 85 2.17 12.90 -4.43
CA VAL A 85 1.80 11.51 -4.12
C VAL A 85 2.99 10.74 -3.62
N VAL A 86 4.15 10.93 -4.28
CA VAL A 86 5.37 10.16 -4.03
C VAL A 86 5.89 10.40 -2.63
N ASP A 87 6.11 11.65 -2.21
CA ASP A 87 6.73 11.95 -0.91
C ASP A 87 5.86 11.43 0.23
N HIS A 88 4.54 11.64 0.13
CA HIS A 88 3.60 11.13 1.11
C HIS A 88 3.60 9.60 1.16
N SER A 89 3.58 8.93 0.01
CA SER A 89 3.54 7.46 -0.02
C SER A 89 4.84 6.85 0.48
N LEU A 90 6.00 7.45 0.18
CA LEU A 90 7.29 7.01 0.73
C LEU A 90 7.34 7.16 2.26
N GLN A 91 6.88 8.29 2.79
CA GLN A 91 6.79 8.49 4.25
C GLN A 91 5.87 7.45 4.92
N GLN A 92 4.75 7.10 4.29
CA GLN A 92 3.87 6.05 4.82
C GLN A 92 4.50 4.66 4.72
N LEU A 93 5.20 4.33 3.62
CA LEU A 93 5.89 3.04 3.50
C LEU A 93 7.00 2.89 4.54
N GLU A 94 7.80 3.94 4.76
CA GLU A 94 8.86 3.93 5.79
C GLU A 94 8.27 3.69 7.19
N LEU A 95 7.19 4.39 7.53
CA LEU A 95 6.47 4.20 8.79
C LEU A 95 5.95 2.77 8.95
N ILE A 96 5.40 2.19 7.89
CA ILE A 96 4.84 0.84 7.86
C ILE A 96 5.95 -0.22 7.99
N GLU A 97 7.04 -0.09 7.23
CA GLU A 97 8.20 -0.99 7.25
C GLU A 97 8.86 -0.96 8.63
N HIS A 98 9.05 0.22 9.22
CA HIS A 98 9.61 0.35 10.56
C HIS A 98 8.73 -0.27 11.65
N ALA A 99 7.41 -0.26 11.46
CA ALA A 99 6.45 -0.83 12.41
C ALA A 99 6.18 -2.33 12.19
N GLY A 100 6.76 -2.96 11.16
CA GLY A 100 6.50 -4.36 10.80
C GLY A 100 5.06 -4.61 10.34
N LEU A 101 4.46 -3.66 9.63
CA LEU A 101 3.06 -3.66 9.21
C LEU A 101 2.88 -3.93 7.70
N GLU A 102 3.84 -4.57 7.03
CA GLU A 102 3.88 -4.75 5.57
C GLU A 102 2.71 -5.59 5.02
N VAL A 103 2.11 -6.45 5.86
CA VAL A 103 0.90 -7.21 5.52
C VAL A 103 -0.38 -6.37 5.57
N SER A 104 -0.31 -5.13 6.04
CA SER A 104 -1.48 -4.25 6.12
C SER A 104 -1.93 -3.81 4.73
N HIS A 105 -3.24 -3.54 4.60
CA HIS A 105 -3.79 -2.96 3.37
C HIS A 105 -3.11 -1.65 2.97
N PHE A 106 -2.69 -0.84 3.95
CA PHE A 106 -2.00 0.43 3.75
C PHE A 106 -0.70 0.28 2.95
N TYR A 107 0.08 -0.77 3.22
CA TYR A 107 1.34 -1.02 2.50
C TYR A 107 1.09 -1.27 1.02
N SER A 108 0.15 -2.18 0.73
CA SER A 108 -0.23 -2.53 -0.65
C SER A 108 -0.80 -1.32 -1.41
N MET A 109 -1.57 -0.47 -0.74
CA MET A 109 -2.16 0.73 -1.30
C MET A 109 -1.08 1.76 -1.68
N HIS A 110 -0.14 2.06 -0.79
CA HIS A 110 0.91 3.04 -1.07
C HIS A 110 1.90 2.57 -2.14
N LEU A 111 2.18 1.27 -2.22
CA LEU A 111 2.96 0.72 -3.34
C LEU A 111 2.26 0.94 -4.69
N LYS A 112 0.94 0.73 -4.76
CA LYS A 112 0.15 1.01 -5.97
C LYS A 112 0.14 2.50 -6.33
N PHE A 113 -0.03 3.38 -5.34
CA PHE A 113 0.03 4.82 -5.57
C PHE A 113 1.38 5.28 -6.15
N LEU A 114 2.49 4.70 -5.68
CA LEU A 114 3.81 4.97 -6.26
C LEU A 114 3.92 4.47 -7.70
N VAL A 115 3.46 3.25 -7.98
CA VAL A 115 3.46 2.69 -9.35
C VAL A 115 2.69 3.62 -10.30
N GLU A 116 1.48 4.04 -9.92
CA GLU A 116 0.64 4.91 -10.76
C GLU A 116 1.24 6.31 -10.93
N ALA A 117 1.76 6.92 -9.86
CA ALA A 117 2.39 8.22 -9.93
C ALA A 117 3.64 8.20 -10.84
N TYR A 118 4.52 7.21 -10.68
CA TYR A 118 5.71 7.09 -11.52
C TYR A 118 5.38 6.68 -12.96
N CYS A 119 4.30 5.94 -13.20
CA CYS A 119 3.79 5.69 -14.55
C CYS A 119 3.38 7.00 -15.23
N ALA A 120 2.59 7.84 -14.55
CA ALA A 120 2.15 9.13 -15.08
C ALA A 120 3.33 10.08 -15.36
N ALA A 121 4.39 10.02 -14.56
CA ALA A 121 5.61 10.79 -14.77
C ALA A 121 6.61 10.16 -15.76
N GLY A 122 6.34 8.97 -16.30
CA GLY A 122 7.23 8.26 -17.22
C GLY A 122 8.51 7.70 -16.59
N ASN A 123 8.57 7.57 -15.25
CA ASN A 123 9.73 7.07 -14.52
C ASN A 123 9.75 5.53 -14.45
N VAL A 124 10.10 4.90 -15.57
CA VAL A 124 10.08 3.43 -15.74
C VAL A 124 10.93 2.70 -14.70
N GLN A 125 12.09 3.26 -14.31
CA GLN A 125 12.95 2.62 -13.32
C GLN A 125 12.26 2.48 -11.96
N LYS A 126 11.60 3.54 -11.49
CA LYS A 126 10.87 3.54 -10.22
C LYS A 126 9.61 2.67 -10.28
N VAL A 127 8.90 2.69 -11.41
CA VAL A 127 7.77 1.77 -11.66
C VAL A 127 8.17 0.31 -11.43
N LEU A 128 9.29 -0.14 -12.03
CA LEU A 128 9.77 -1.51 -11.88
C LEU A 128 10.13 -1.88 -10.44
N ILE A 129 10.68 -0.93 -9.65
CA ILE A 129 11.05 -1.17 -8.25
C ILE A 129 9.80 -1.41 -7.40
N TYR A 130 8.84 -0.47 -7.43
CA TYR A 130 7.68 -0.52 -6.55
C TYR A 130 6.66 -1.56 -6.98
N MET A 131 6.59 -1.88 -8.27
CA MET A 131 5.76 -2.97 -8.77
C MET A 131 6.23 -4.33 -8.25
N ARG A 132 7.54 -4.61 -8.30
CA ARG A 132 8.09 -5.85 -7.71
C ARG A 132 7.79 -5.97 -6.23
N LYS A 133 7.87 -4.86 -5.48
CA LYS A 133 7.45 -4.82 -4.06
C LYS A 133 5.95 -5.13 -3.90
N ALA A 134 5.09 -4.49 -4.69
CA ALA A 134 3.63 -4.68 -4.62
C ALA A 134 3.24 -6.14 -4.88
N GLU A 135 3.87 -6.78 -5.86
CA GLU A 135 3.63 -8.16 -6.20
C GLU A 135 4.17 -9.15 -5.17
N ALA A 136 5.32 -8.84 -4.56
CA ALA A 136 5.85 -9.69 -3.50
C ALA A 136 4.85 -9.79 -2.34
N ILE A 137 4.24 -8.66 -1.97
CA ILE A 137 3.19 -8.60 -0.95
C ILE A 137 1.89 -9.25 -1.41
N GLU A 138 1.46 -9.00 -2.65
CA GLU A 138 0.26 -9.66 -3.19
C GLU A 138 0.42 -11.19 -3.19
N ARG A 139 1.57 -11.70 -3.62
CA ARG A 139 1.91 -13.13 -3.53
C ARG A 139 1.91 -13.61 -2.09
N ALA A 140 2.46 -12.84 -1.15
CA ALA A 140 2.45 -13.22 0.27
C ALA A 140 1.03 -13.30 0.85
N LEU A 141 0.13 -12.38 0.46
CA LEU A 141 -1.23 -12.28 1.01
C LEU A 141 -2.24 -13.23 0.35
N SER A 142 -2.19 -13.40 -0.97
CA SER A 142 -3.20 -14.15 -1.73
C SER A 142 -2.66 -15.42 -2.40
N GLY A 143 -1.34 -15.66 -2.31
CA GLY A 143 -0.68 -16.75 -3.03
C GLY A 143 -0.59 -16.57 -4.54
N GLY A 144 -0.86 -15.35 -5.03
CA GLY A 144 -1.24 -15.01 -6.40
C GLY A 144 -0.56 -15.74 -7.57
N GLU A 145 -1.33 -15.95 -8.64
CA GLU A 145 -0.80 -16.30 -9.96
C GLU A 145 -0.07 -15.10 -10.59
N GLU A 146 0.94 -15.39 -11.41
CA GLU A 146 1.85 -14.47 -12.12
C GLU A 146 1.15 -13.60 -13.21
N LYS A 147 -0.02 -13.03 -12.93
CA LYS A 147 -0.86 -12.33 -13.92
C LYS A 147 -0.66 -10.81 -13.96
N SER A 148 -0.13 -10.19 -12.90
CA SER A 148 -0.04 -8.72 -12.77
C SER A 148 1.16 -8.11 -13.52
N ILE A 149 2.38 -8.64 -13.37
CA ILE A 149 3.60 -8.06 -14.00
C ILE A 149 3.53 -8.09 -15.52
N LYS A 150 3.14 -9.25 -16.10
CA LYS A 150 3.13 -9.44 -17.55
C LYS A 150 2.06 -8.58 -18.21
N ALA A 151 0.87 -8.47 -17.60
CA ALA A 151 -0.20 -7.60 -18.07
C ALA A 151 0.19 -6.11 -17.97
N LEU A 152 0.85 -5.72 -16.89
CA LEU A 152 1.28 -4.34 -16.67
C LEU A 152 2.51 -3.97 -17.51
N MET A 153 3.47 -4.86 -17.70
CA MET A 153 4.57 -4.65 -18.65
C MET A 153 4.07 -4.62 -20.09
N LYS A 154 3.06 -5.43 -20.43
CA LYS A 154 2.37 -5.36 -21.72
C LYS A 154 1.71 -4.00 -21.88
N MET A 155 0.96 -3.53 -20.88
CA MET A 155 0.36 -2.20 -20.83
C MET A 155 1.42 -1.09 -20.96
N ILE A 156 2.52 -1.14 -20.21
CA ILE A 156 3.61 -0.15 -20.28
C ILE A 156 4.30 -0.16 -21.67
N LYS A 157 4.55 -1.35 -22.24
CA LYS A 157 5.13 -1.50 -23.59
C LYS A 157 4.20 -1.02 -24.69
N GLU A 158 2.90 -1.29 -24.56
CA GLU A 158 1.86 -0.84 -25.50
C GLU A 158 1.56 0.66 -25.36
N HIS A 159 1.95 1.30 -24.24
CA HIS A 159 1.56 2.67 -23.90
C HIS A 159 2.75 3.64 -23.73
N GLN A 160 3.92 3.31 -24.26
CA GLN A 160 5.13 4.15 -24.25
C GLN A 160 4.99 5.52 -24.95
N ARG A 161 3.83 5.85 -25.54
CA ARG A 161 3.55 7.12 -26.24
C ARG A 161 2.19 7.75 -25.91
N TRP A 162 1.49 7.33 -24.85
CA TRP A 162 0.08 7.70 -24.67
C TRP A 162 -0.15 9.03 -23.93
N ASP A 163 -0.85 9.97 -24.58
CA ASP A 163 -1.31 11.24 -24.01
C ASP A 163 -2.54 11.02 -23.11
N TRP A 164 -2.28 10.89 -21.80
CA TRP A 164 -3.26 10.57 -20.76
C TRP A 164 -4.41 11.58 -20.65
N LYS A 165 -4.22 12.83 -21.13
CA LYS A 165 -5.25 13.88 -21.10
C LYS A 165 -6.48 13.54 -21.93
N LYS A 166 -6.27 12.86 -23.07
CA LYS A 166 -7.34 12.54 -24.02
C LYS A 166 -8.29 11.47 -23.49
N LYS A 167 -7.77 10.53 -22.69
CA LYS A 167 -8.54 9.38 -22.21
C LYS A 167 -9.30 9.65 -20.91
N ILE A 168 -8.83 10.56 -20.06
CA ILE A 168 -9.66 11.05 -18.93
C ILE A 168 -10.91 11.73 -19.50
N GLN A 169 -10.75 12.53 -20.57
CA GLN A 169 -11.87 13.17 -21.25
C GLN A 169 -12.84 12.14 -21.84
N ASP A 170 -12.35 11.15 -22.58
CA ASP A 170 -13.18 10.07 -23.15
C ASP A 170 -13.89 9.23 -22.08
N VAL A 171 -13.23 8.97 -20.94
CA VAL A 171 -13.82 8.22 -19.82
C VAL A 171 -14.84 9.08 -19.06
N THR A 172 -14.60 10.38 -18.89
CA THR A 172 -15.58 11.30 -18.29
C THR A 172 -16.81 11.52 -19.17
N GLU A 173 -16.63 11.52 -20.49
CA GLU A 173 -17.73 11.62 -21.47
C GLU A 173 -18.49 10.29 -21.62
N ALA A 174 -17.80 9.15 -21.61
CA ALA A 174 -18.42 7.83 -21.69
C ALA A 174 -19.12 7.39 -20.38
N ALA A 175 -18.70 7.92 -19.23
CA ALA A 175 -19.29 7.61 -17.92
C ALA A 175 -20.42 8.58 -17.51
N GLY A 176 -20.76 9.58 -18.35
CA GLY A 176 -21.96 10.40 -18.15
C GLY A 176 -21.96 11.29 -16.90
N PHE A 177 -20.82 11.79 -16.43
CA PHE A 177 -20.74 12.61 -15.21
C PHE A 177 -21.23 14.08 -15.36
N TYR A 178 -21.80 14.44 -16.52
CA TYR A 178 -22.55 15.69 -16.73
C TYR A 178 -23.94 15.41 -17.35
N ALA A 179 -24.75 14.62 -16.66
CA ALA A 179 -26.21 14.67 -16.74
C ALA A 179 -26.79 14.54 -15.33
#